data_AF-A0A8H8CDD1-F1
#
_entry.id   AF-A0A8H8CDD1-F1
#
_cell.length_a   1.000
_cell.length_b   1.000
_cell.length_c   1.000
_cell.angle_alpha   90.00
_cell.angle_beta   90.00
_cell.angle_gamma   90.00
#
_symmetry.space_group_name_H-M   'P 1'
#
loop_
_entity.id
_entity.type
_entity.pdbx_description
1 polymer ?
#
loop_
_entity_poly.entity_id
_entity_poly.type
_entity_poly.pdbx_seq_one_letter_code
_entity_poly.pdbx_strand_id
1 'polypeptide(L)'
;MAKRGYKVMPFELQRYGRERIPAPHVIFGLLLAHWMSANIMFGTRGCNIKANHTQEATEACWCIAKLHKMRGAKLEGPIGDRYVMEWAIADSLLSQSLVQTLTLREQLEQKKVPPECIEFIEYLLLVDPKKRLSVVQALAHPLLMGEMGV
;
A
#
# COMPACT_ATOMS: atom_id res chain seq x y z
N MET A 1 -33.33 7.37 -20.82
CA MET A 1 -33.24 8.17 -19.58
C MET A 1 -33.42 7.25 -18.37
N ALA A 2 -32.34 6.84 -17.72
CA ALA A 2 -32.39 6.02 -16.50
C ALA A 2 -32.00 6.89 -15.30
N LYS A 3 -32.89 6.98 -14.31
CA LYS A 3 -32.78 7.83 -13.12
C LYS A 3 -31.54 7.42 -12.30
N ARG A 4 -30.61 8.37 -12.10
CA ARG A 4 -29.49 8.24 -11.14
C ARG A 4 -30.05 8.33 -9.73
N GLY A 5 -30.21 7.19 -9.07
CA GLY A 5 -30.49 7.11 -7.64
C GLY A 5 -29.25 6.61 -6.90
N TYR A 6 -28.86 7.28 -5.82
CA TYR A 6 -27.91 6.76 -4.85
C TYR A 6 -28.71 6.02 -3.79
N LYS A 7 -28.40 4.75 -3.54
CA LYS A 7 -28.88 4.04 -2.35
C LYS A 7 -27.82 4.21 -1.27
N VAL A 8 -28.12 5.00 -0.25
CA VAL A 8 -27.27 5.11 0.94
C VAL A 8 -27.46 3.81 1.73
N MET A 9 -26.45 2.94 1.72
CA MET A 9 -26.31 1.83 2.65
C MET A 9 -25.06 2.09 3.48
N PRO A 10 -25.03 1.70 4.76
CA PRO A 10 -23.94 2.06 5.64
C PRO A 10 -22.66 1.35 5.17
N PHE A 11 -21.63 2.14 4.88
CA PHE A 11 -20.22 1.77 4.76
C PHE A 11 -19.70 1.02 3.53
N GLU A 12 -20.48 0.75 2.48
CA GLU A 12 -19.89 0.25 1.22
C GLU A 12 -20.37 1.04 -0.01
N LEU A 13 -19.52 1.97 -0.45
CA LEU A 13 -19.59 2.54 -1.79
C LEU A 13 -19.12 1.49 -2.81
N GLN A 14 -19.99 0.52 -3.11
CA GLN A 14 -19.79 -0.34 -4.27
C GLN A 14 -20.29 0.39 -5.51
N ARG A 15 -19.38 1.10 -6.18
CA ARG A 15 -19.64 1.71 -7.48
C ARG A 15 -19.68 0.58 -8.52
N TYR A 16 -20.79 0.47 -9.26
CA TYR A 16 -20.90 -0.39 -10.44
C TYR A 16 -19.73 -0.08 -11.40
N GLY A 17 -18.78 -1.01 -11.52
CA GLY A 17 -17.62 -0.90 -12.43
C GLY A 17 -16.26 -1.03 -11.74
N ARG A 18 -15.85 -2.29 -11.50
CA ARG A 18 -14.48 -2.88 -11.44
C ARG A 18 -13.22 -2.08 -11.01
N GLU A 19 -13.32 -0.96 -10.30
CA GLU A 19 -12.17 -0.39 -9.57
C GLU A 19 -12.44 -0.42 -8.07
N ARG A 20 -11.77 -1.35 -7.37
CA ARG A 20 -11.77 -1.37 -5.91
C ARG A 20 -10.94 -0.19 -5.43
N ILE A 21 -11.59 0.90 -5.09
CA ILE A 21 -10.95 2.00 -4.38
C ILE A 21 -10.41 1.41 -3.06
N PRO A 22 -9.12 1.59 -2.74
CA PRO A 22 -8.57 1.17 -1.46
C PRO A 22 -9.42 1.76 -0.33
N ALA A 23 -9.61 0.99 0.75
CA ALA A 23 -10.37 1.51 1.89
C ALA A 23 -9.73 2.82 2.39
N PRO A 24 -10.51 3.83 2.82
CA PRO A 24 -10.00 5.17 3.08
C PRO A 24 -8.80 5.21 4.04
N HIS A 25 -8.80 4.35 5.06
CA HIS A 25 -7.69 4.22 6.02
C HIS A 25 -6.37 3.76 5.37
N VAL A 26 -6.41 2.97 4.29
CA VAL A 26 -5.20 2.60 3.52
C VAL A 26 -4.63 3.82 2.82
N ILE A 27 -5.49 4.65 2.24
CA ILE A 27 -5.07 5.90 1.58
C ILE A 27 -4.42 6.82 2.63
N PHE A 28 -5.00 6.94 3.82
CA PHE A 28 -4.39 7.66 4.92
C PHE A 28 -3.03 7.10 5.33
N GLY A 29 -2.89 5.77 5.45
CA GLY A 29 -1.60 5.15 5.74
C GLY A 29 -0.52 5.47 4.69
N LEU A 30 -0.89 5.46 3.39
CA LEU A 30 0.03 5.80 2.31
C LEU A 30 0.48 7.26 2.39
N LEU A 31 -0.46 8.17 2.62
CA LEU A 31 -0.19 9.60 2.74
C LEU A 31 0.66 9.92 3.97
N LEU A 32 0.36 9.30 5.11
CA LEU A 32 1.15 9.44 6.34
C LEU A 32 2.57 8.92 6.12
N ALA A 33 2.74 7.75 5.51
CA ALA A 33 4.06 7.21 5.20
C ALA A 33 4.86 8.15 4.29
N HIS A 34 4.24 8.68 3.23
CA HIS A 34 4.88 9.66 2.34
C HIS A 34 5.28 10.95 3.06
N TRP A 35 4.39 11.47 3.91
CA TRP A 35 4.61 12.70 4.64
C TRP A 35 5.74 12.54 5.68
N MET A 36 5.68 11.50 6.51
CA MET A 36 6.66 11.24 7.56
C MET A 36 8.04 10.88 7.00
N SER A 37 8.09 10.23 5.83
CA SER A 37 9.36 9.92 5.18
C SER A 37 9.93 11.08 4.36
N ALA A 38 9.13 12.14 4.10
CA ALA A 38 9.39 13.18 3.11
C ALA A 38 9.79 12.61 1.73
N ASN A 39 9.26 11.42 1.38
CA ASN A 39 9.62 10.70 0.17
C ASN A 39 8.42 9.93 -0.40
N ILE A 40 8.41 9.74 -1.72
CA ILE A 40 7.40 8.92 -2.40
C ILE A 40 7.82 7.45 -2.27
N MET A 41 7.35 6.80 -1.21
CA MET A 41 7.67 5.41 -0.88
C MET A 41 7.02 4.42 -1.85
N PHE A 42 5.71 4.55 -2.07
CA PHE A 42 4.94 3.71 -2.99
C PHE A 42 4.84 4.30 -4.41
N GLY A 43 4.84 3.44 -5.43
CA GLY A 43 4.70 3.82 -6.85
C GLY A 43 5.94 3.56 -7.70
N THR A 44 5.94 4.11 -8.91
CA THR A 44 6.93 3.84 -9.98
C THR A 44 8.26 4.57 -9.79
N ARG A 45 8.36 5.46 -8.79
CA ARG A 45 9.60 6.20 -8.52
C ARG A 45 10.77 5.25 -8.27
N GLY A 46 11.86 5.47 -9.00
CA GLY A 46 13.07 4.65 -8.97
C GLY A 46 13.08 3.52 -10.00
N CYS A 47 12.01 3.35 -10.80
CA CYS A 47 11.99 2.37 -11.88
C CYS A 47 13.06 2.70 -12.92
N ASN A 48 14.09 1.88 -12.95
CA ASN A 48 15.22 1.98 -13.89
C ASN A 48 15.18 0.87 -14.95
N ILE A 49 14.09 0.10 -14.99
CA ILE A 49 13.93 -1.04 -15.89
C ILE A 49 13.25 -0.58 -17.17
N LYS A 50 13.84 -0.96 -18.31
CA LYS A 50 13.19 -0.90 -19.61
C LYS A 50 12.95 -2.34 -20.06
N ALA A 51 11.72 -2.81 -19.91
CA ALA A 51 11.33 -4.11 -20.42
C ALA A 51 10.81 -3.97 -21.85
N ASN A 52 10.87 -5.05 -22.64
CA ASN A 52 10.24 -5.12 -23.98
C ASN A 52 8.71 -5.22 -23.91
N HIS A 53 8.12 -4.86 -22.78
CA HIS A 53 6.68 -4.86 -22.52
C HIS A 53 6.14 -3.44 -22.58
N THR A 54 4.81 -3.32 -22.52
CA THR A 54 4.15 -2.01 -22.35
C THR A 54 4.68 -1.30 -21.11
N GLN A 55 4.72 0.03 -21.17
CA GLN A 55 5.12 0.87 -20.03
C GLN A 55 4.30 0.54 -18.77
N GLU A 56 2.98 0.37 -18.90
CA GLU A 56 2.07 0.05 -17.80
C GLU A 56 2.46 -1.27 -17.09
N ALA A 57 2.75 -2.33 -17.83
CA ALA A 57 3.19 -3.61 -17.27
C ALA A 57 4.55 -3.50 -16.56
N THR A 58 5.46 -2.67 -17.08
CA THR A 58 6.77 -2.41 -16.46
C THR A 58 6.62 -1.63 -15.15
N GLU A 59 5.76 -0.63 -15.15
CA GLU A 59 5.43 0.15 -13.96
C GLU A 59 4.73 -0.69 -12.89
N ALA A 60 3.81 -1.57 -13.31
CA ALA A 60 3.11 -2.49 -12.42
C ALA A 60 4.06 -3.51 -11.78
N CYS A 61 4.96 -4.14 -12.55
CA CYS A 61 5.91 -5.10 -11.99
C CYS A 61 6.90 -4.43 -11.02
N TRP A 62 7.34 -3.20 -11.32
CA TRP A 62 8.15 -2.40 -10.39
C TRP A 62 7.40 -2.10 -9.10
N CYS A 63 6.14 -1.66 -9.20
CA CYS A 63 5.30 -1.39 -8.03
C CYS A 63 5.12 -2.66 -7.17
N ILE A 64 4.87 -3.81 -7.78
CA ILE A 64 4.74 -5.09 -7.07
C ILE A 64 6.06 -5.44 -6.35
N ALA A 65 7.19 -5.39 -7.06
CA ALA A 65 8.49 -5.69 -6.46
C ALA A 65 8.81 -4.74 -5.29
N LYS A 66 8.49 -3.45 -5.44
CA LYS A 66 8.66 -2.47 -4.36
C LYS A 66 7.77 -2.79 -3.17
N LEU A 67 6.52 -3.18 -3.37
CA LEU A 67 5.62 -3.59 -2.27
C LEU A 67 6.17 -4.78 -1.49
N HIS A 68 6.75 -5.78 -2.16
CA HIS A 68 7.41 -6.91 -1.48
C HIS A 68 8.56 -6.45 -0.58
N LYS A 69 9.44 -5.57 -1.09
CA LYS A 69 10.55 -5.01 -0.30
C LYS A 69 10.05 -4.15 0.86
N MET A 70 9.09 -3.27 0.60
CA MET A 70 8.52 -2.36 1.61
C MET A 70 7.92 -3.11 2.78
N ARG A 71 7.25 -4.24 2.53
CA ARG A 71 6.70 -5.09 3.60
C ARG A 71 7.78 -5.82 4.41
N GLY A 72 8.96 -6.07 3.83
CA GLY A 72 9.97 -6.93 4.42
C GLY A 72 9.60 -8.43 4.41
N ALA A 73 8.45 -8.81 3.86
CA ALA A 73 7.99 -10.19 3.76
C ALA A 73 7.30 -10.46 2.42
N LYS A 74 7.54 -11.65 1.86
CA LYS A 74 6.97 -12.04 0.56
C LYS A 74 5.44 -12.03 0.62
N LEU A 75 4.80 -11.28 -0.27
CA LEU A 75 3.34 -11.28 -0.41
C LEU A 75 2.88 -12.63 -0.95
N GLU A 76 1.71 -13.07 -0.49
CA GLU A 76 1.00 -14.18 -1.14
C GLU A 76 0.62 -13.72 -2.55
N GLY A 77 0.70 -14.65 -3.51
CA GLY A 77 0.65 -14.40 -4.94
C GLY A 77 -0.53 -13.55 -5.44
N PRO A 78 -0.57 -13.26 -6.76
CA PRO A 78 -1.62 -12.42 -7.33
C PRO A 78 -3.00 -13.01 -7.04
N ILE A 79 -3.95 -12.14 -6.69
CA ILE A 79 -5.34 -12.54 -6.41
C ILE A 79 -6.06 -12.73 -7.74
N GLY A 80 -6.23 -13.98 -8.15
CA GLY A 80 -6.83 -14.35 -9.43
C GLY A 80 -5.87 -14.12 -10.61
N ASP A 81 -6.42 -13.98 -11.81
CA ASP A 81 -5.61 -13.94 -13.05
C ASP A 81 -5.01 -12.56 -13.38
N ARG A 82 -5.18 -11.57 -12.49
CA ARG A 82 -4.65 -10.22 -12.72
C ARG A 82 -3.20 -10.13 -12.26
N TYR A 83 -2.39 -9.43 -13.04
CA TYR A 83 -0.98 -9.15 -12.73
C TYR A 83 -0.09 -10.39 -12.60
N VAL A 84 -0.51 -11.56 -13.11
CA VAL A 84 0.24 -12.83 -12.96
C VAL A 84 1.64 -12.72 -13.58
N MET A 85 1.73 -12.12 -14.76
CA MET A 85 2.99 -11.95 -15.46
C MET A 85 3.88 -10.91 -14.77
N GLU A 86 3.30 -9.78 -14.38
CA GLU A 86 3.96 -8.70 -13.67
C GLU A 86 4.49 -9.17 -12.31
N TRP A 87 3.76 -10.08 -11.65
CA TRP A 87 4.20 -10.72 -10.41
C TRP A 87 5.40 -11.63 -10.63
N ALA A 88 5.38 -12.47 -11.67
CA ALA A 88 6.50 -13.35 -12.00
C ALA A 88 7.76 -12.54 -12.32
N ILE A 89 7.61 -11.42 -13.05
CA ILE A 89 8.72 -10.49 -13.31
C ILE A 89 9.19 -9.86 -12.00
N ALA A 90 8.28 -9.37 -11.16
CA ALA A 90 8.62 -8.79 -9.87
C ALA A 90 9.42 -9.74 -8.97
N ASP A 91 9.03 -11.02 -8.90
CA ASP A 91 9.77 -12.06 -8.17
C ASP A 91 11.19 -12.24 -8.75
N SER A 92 11.34 -12.18 -10.08
CA SER A 92 12.67 -12.21 -10.71
C SER A 92 13.52 -10.98 -10.33
N LEU A 93 12.94 -9.78 -10.35
CA LEU A 93 13.63 -8.54 -9.94
C LEU A 93 14.10 -8.60 -8.49
N LEU A 94 13.29 -9.20 -7.62
CA LEU A 94 13.63 -9.41 -6.21
C LEU A 94 14.76 -10.43 -6.05
N SER A 95 14.72 -11.55 -6.78
CA SER A 95 15.77 -12.58 -6.74
C SER A 95 17.13 -12.06 -7.20
N GLN A 96 17.13 -11.14 -8.16
CA GLN A 96 18.34 -10.51 -8.68
C GLN A 96 18.80 -9.29 -7.85
N SER A 97 18.08 -8.97 -6.76
CA SER A 97 18.36 -7.81 -5.90
C SER A 97 18.41 -6.46 -6.64
N LEU A 98 17.65 -6.34 -7.74
CA LEU A 98 17.59 -5.12 -8.55
C LEU A 98 16.78 -4.00 -7.88
N VAL A 99 15.89 -4.36 -6.96
CA VAL A 99 15.14 -3.40 -6.15
C VAL A 99 15.83 -3.22 -4.80
N GLN A 100 16.62 -2.15 -4.68
CA GLN A 100 17.40 -1.80 -3.49
C GLN A 100 16.62 -0.97 -2.45
N THR A 101 15.28 -1.01 -2.50
CA THR A 101 14.45 -0.25 -1.57
C THR A 101 14.45 -0.91 -0.18
N LEU A 102 14.71 -0.11 0.86
CA LEU A 102 14.59 -0.52 2.26
C LEU A 102 13.12 -0.81 2.63
N THR A 103 12.89 -1.51 3.75
CA THR A 103 11.53 -1.73 4.26
C THR A 103 10.86 -0.41 4.68
N LEU A 104 9.53 -0.43 4.82
CA LEU A 104 8.76 0.71 5.32
C LEU A 104 9.30 1.19 6.67
N ARG A 105 9.50 0.25 7.60
CA ARG A 105 10.00 0.50 8.94
C ARG A 105 11.39 1.13 8.91
N GLU A 106 12.35 0.51 8.22
CA GLU A 106 13.73 1.03 8.13
C GLU A 106 13.77 2.46 7.56
N GLN A 107 12.96 2.75 6.53
CA GLN A 107 12.90 4.10 5.95
C GLN A 107 12.34 5.13 6.92
N LEU A 108 11.33 4.77 7.72
CA LEU A 108 10.74 5.67 8.73
C LEU A 108 11.66 5.83 9.94
N GLU A 109 12.34 4.77 10.36
CA GLU A 109 13.35 4.80 11.43
C GLU A 109 14.54 5.69 11.05
N GLN A 110 15.02 5.64 9.80
CA GLN A 110 16.05 6.55 9.29
C GLN A 110 15.64 8.02 9.36
N LYS A 111 14.33 8.29 9.32
CA LYS A 111 13.74 9.63 9.46
C LYS A 111 13.41 9.98 10.91
N LYS A 112 13.79 9.13 11.86
CA LYS A 112 13.56 9.29 13.31
C LYS A 112 12.07 9.43 13.65
N VAL A 113 11.21 8.77 12.88
CA VAL A 113 9.78 8.70 13.17
C VAL A 113 9.60 7.88 14.46
N PRO A 114 8.77 8.34 15.43
CA PRO A 114 8.52 7.59 16.66
C PRO A 114 8.00 6.17 16.38
N PRO A 115 8.45 5.14 17.12
CA PRO A 115 8.03 3.75 16.90
C PRO A 115 6.51 3.57 16.86
N GLU A 116 5.78 4.26 17.71
CA GLU A 116 4.32 4.19 17.81
C GLU A 116 3.63 4.74 16.55
N CYS A 117 4.22 5.77 15.92
CA CYS A 117 3.77 6.28 14.62
C CYS A 117 4.04 5.25 13.52
N ILE A 118 5.20 4.58 13.55
CA ILE A 118 5.56 3.56 12.56
C ILE A 118 4.59 2.39 12.65
N GLU A 119 4.34 1.88 13.86
CA GLU A 119 3.38 0.81 14.13
C GLU A 119 1.98 1.19 13.64
N PHE A 120 1.53 2.42 13.91
CA PHE A 120 0.26 2.89 13.41
C PHE A 120 0.20 2.95 11.87
N ILE A 121 1.26 3.37 11.20
CA ILE A 121 1.33 3.40 9.73
C ILE A 121 1.32 1.97 9.16
N GLU A 122 2.14 1.06 9.70
CA GLU A 122 2.15 -0.36 9.31
C GLU A 122 0.78 -1.00 9.48
N TYR A 123 0.09 -0.62 10.55
CA TYR A 123 -1.24 -1.07 10.88
C TYR A 123 -2.30 -0.61 9.87
N LEU A 124 -2.24 0.66 9.43
CA LEU A 124 -3.09 1.18 8.35
C LEU A 124 -2.82 0.50 7.00
N LEU A 125 -1.58 0.06 6.77
CA LEU A 125 -1.09 -0.51 5.51
C LEU A 125 -1.11 -2.04 5.46
N LEU A 126 -1.82 -2.69 6.38
CA LEU A 126 -1.87 -4.14 6.47
C LEU A 126 -2.47 -4.76 5.19
N VAL A 127 -1.74 -5.67 4.55
CA VAL A 127 -2.09 -6.17 3.19
C VAL A 127 -3.35 -7.03 3.21
N ASP A 128 -3.46 -7.96 4.16
CA ASP A 128 -4.60 -8.86 4.30
C ASP A 128 -5.85 -8.06 4.68
N PRO A 129 -6.84 -7.92 3.78
CA PRO A 129 -8.04 -7.14 4.05
C PRO A 129 -8.87 -7.68 5.22
N LYS A 130 -8.76 -8.98 5.55
CA LYS A 130 -9.50 -9.59 6.67
C LYS A 130 -8.89 -9.26 8.03
N LYS A 131 -7.57 -9.05 8.06
CA LYS A 131 -6.83 -8.62 9.26
C LYS A 131 -6.75 -7.09 9.35
N ARG A 132 -7.06 -6.39 8.27
CA ARG A 132 -7.11 -4.94 8.22
C ARG A 132 -8.29 -4.44 9.04
N LEU A 133 -8.03 -3.47 9.90
CA LEU A 133 -9.09 -2.84 10.67
C LEU A 133 -10.09 -2.06 9.83
N SER A 134 -11.27 -1.88 10.41
CA SER A 134 -12.20 -0.82 10.01
C SER A 134 -11.67 0.58 10.35
N VAL A 135 -12.23 1.59 9.68
CA VAL A 135 -11.93 3.01 9.96
C VAL A 135 -12.17 3.36 11.43
N VAL A 136 -13.24 2.85 12.04
CA VAL A 136 -13.60 3.12 13.44
C VAL A 136 -12.51 2.63 14.39
N GLN A 137 -12.00 1.42 14.16
CA GLN A 137 -10.93 0.87 14.99
C GLN A 137 -9.60 1.62 14.78
N ALA A 138 -9.33 2.11 13.57
CA ALA A 138 -8.14 2.92 13.30
C ALA A 138 -8.19 4.28 14.02
N LEU A 139 -9.37 4.91 14.09
CA LEU A 139 -9.59 6.17 14.80
C LEU A 139 -9.49 6.03 16.32
N ALA A 140 -9.78 4.85 16.86
CA ALA A 140 -9.63 4.53 18.27
C ALA A 140 -8.17 4.25 18.69
N HIS A 141 -7.20 4.40 17.79
CA HIS A 141 -5.80 4.15 18.13
C HIS A 141 -5.29 5.18 19.16
N PRO A 142 -4.54 4.78 20.21
CA PRO A 142 -4.09 5.68 21.29
C PRO A 142 -3.37 6.94 20.80
N LEU A 143 -2.63 6.79 19.70
CA LEU A 143 -1.92 7.88 19.03
C LEU A 143 -2.84 9.04 18.58
N LEU A 144 -4.07 8.74 18.17
CA LEU A 144 -5.05 9.74 17.75
C LEU A 144 -5.93 10.24 18.89
N MET A 145 -6.07 9.43 19.95
CA MET A 145 -6.85 9.77 21.15
C MET A 145 -6.08 10.71 22.11
N GLY A 146 -4.79 10.97 21.84
CA GLY A 146 -3.96 11.82 22.71
C GLY A 146 -3.61 11.17 24.05
N GLU A 147 -3.80 9.86 24.17
CA GLU A 147 -3.52 9.10 25.40
C GLU A 147 -2.05 8.67 25.51
N MET A 148 -1.24 8.96 24.50
CA MET A 148 0.21 8.86 24.61
C MET A 148 0.71 10.11 25.35
N GLY A 149 0.79 10.00 26.68
CA GLY A 149 1.23 11.07 27.57
C GLY A 149 2.55 11.67 27.13
N VAL A 150 2.53 12.98 26.88
CA VAL A 150 3.70 13.85 26.84
C VAL A 150 3.92 14.41 28.24
#